data_AF-A0A3R8MMV8-F1
#
_entry.id   AF-A0A3R8MMV8-F1
#
_cell.length_a   1.000
_cell.length_b   1.000
_cell.length_c   1.000
_cell.angle_alpha   90.00
_cell.angle_beta   90.00
_cell.angle_gamma   90.00
#
_symmetry.space_group_name_H-M   'P 1'
#
loop_
_entity.id
_entity.type
_entity.pdbx_description
1 polymer ?
#
loop_
_entity_poly.entity_id
_entity_poly.type
_entity_poly.pdbx_seq_one_letter_code
_entity_poly.pdbx_strand_id
1 'polypeptide(L)'
;MLTNWLKLDLEEKHAKIAGRILLPMMWLIIASYGIYTFIARDLLPYLLNQVNFAFFNFEESKIHFYFDFFAILIAIAYMTKIIVWAVFFSEK
;
A
#
# COMPACT_ATOMS: atom_id res chain seq x y z
N MET A 1 -22.32 30.39 -23.80
CA MET A 1 -23.08 29.78 -22.69
C MET A 1 -22.84 28.27 -22.63
N LEU A 2 -23.15 27.50 -23.69
CA LEU A 2 -22.98 26.02 -23.75
C LEU A 2 -21.54 25.49 -23.57
N THR A 3 -20.54 26.24 -24.04
CA THR A 3 -19.12 25.83 -23.96
C THR A 3 -18.58 25.78 -22.52
N ASN A 4 -19.07 26.65 -21.63
CA ASN A 4 -18.69 26.62 -20.22
C ASN A 4 -19.29 25.42 -19.47
N TRP A 5 -20.51 25.00 -19.83
CA TRP A 5 -21.15 23.82 -19.24
C TRP A 5 -20.44 22.52 -19.61
N LEU A 6 -20.06 22.37 -20.89
CA LEU A 6 -19.25 21.24 -21.36
C LEU A 6 -17.87 21.21 -20.69
N LYS A 7 -17.22 22.38 -20.51
CA LYS A 7 -15.92 22.45 -19.85
C LYS A 7 -15.99 22.05 -18.36
N LEU A 8 -17.04 22.46 -17.65
CA LEU A 8 -17.26 22.09 -16.25
C LEU A 8 -17.49 20.57 -16.06
N ASP A 9 -18.27 19.95 -16.95
CA ASP A 9 -18.54 18.50 -16.89
C ASP A 9 -17.29 17.65 -17.21
N LEU A 10 -16.42 18.14 -18.12
CA LEU A 10 -15.15 17.49 -18.42
C LEU A 10 -14.14 17.59 -17.26
N GLU A 11 -14.01 18.76 -16.64
CA GLU A 11 -13.17 18.96 -15.46
C GLU A 11 -13.62 18.10 -14.28
N GLU A 12 -14.93 17.99 -14.02
CA GLU A 12 -15.48 17.15 -12.96
C GLU A 12 -15.20 15.67 -13.22
N LYS A 13 -15.41 15.20 -14.46
CA LYS A 13 -15.07 13.83 -14.87
C LYS A 13 -13.59 13.54 -14.66
N HIS A 14 -12.71 14.44 -15.08
CA HIS A 14 -11.25 14.25 -14.95
C HIS A 14 -10.83 14.23 -13.47
N ALA A 15 -11.38 15.11 -12.64
CA ALA A 15 -11.11 15.11 -11.20
C ALA A 15 -11.59 13.80 -10.52
N LYS A 16 -12.76 13.28 -10.91
CA LYS A 16 -13.26 11.98 -10.43
C LYS A 16 -12.40 10.81 -10.89
N ILE A 17 -11.99 10.79 -12.15
CA ILE A 17 -11.12 9.74 -12.71
C ILE A 17 -9.74 9.78 -12.04
N ALA A 18 -9.18 10.98 -11.88
CA ALA A 18 -7.92 11.19 -11.16
C ALA A 18 -8.02 10.66 -9.73
N GLY A 19 -9.05 11.03 -8.96
CA GLY A 19 -9.24 10.48 -7.61
C GLY A 19 -9.38 8.95 -7.60
N ARG A 20 -10.08 8.38 -8.58
CA ARG A 20 -10.31 6.93 -8.68
C ARG A 20 -9.06 6.13 -9.04
N ILE A 21 -8.10 6.71 -9.75
CA ILE A 21 -6.88 6.02 -10.23
C ILE A 21 -5.65 6.42 -9.39
N LEU A 22 -5.48 7.71 -9.11
CA LEU A 22 -4.33 8.25 -8.40
C LEU A 22 -4.25 7.73 -6.97
N LEU A 23 -5.38 7.68 -6.25
CA LEU A 23 -5.41 7.17 -4.88
C LEU A 23 -4.95 5.70 -4.80
N PRO A 24 -5.53 4.74 -5.55
CA PRO A 24 -5.05 3.36 -5.49
C PRO A 24 -3.60 3.22 -5.98
N MET A 25 -3.15 4.02 -6.96
CA MET A 25 -1.74 4.02 -7.36
C MET A 25 -0.81 4.46 -6.22
N MET A 26 -1.15 5.52 -5.48
CA MET A 26 -0.36 5.95 -4.33
C MET A 26 -0.26 4.86 -3.27
N TRP A 27 -1.38 4.22 -2.94
CA TRP A 27 -1.37 3.11 -1.97
C TRP A 27 -0.58 1.90 -2.47
N LEU A 28 -0.60 1.62 -3.78
CA LEU A 28 0.17 0.53 -4.37
C LEU A 28 1.69 0.80 -4.32
N ILE A 29 2.10 2.05 -4.51
CA ILE A 29 3.50 2.47 -4.34
C ILE A 29 3.93 2.28 -2.88
N ILE A 30 3.12 2.74 -1.92
CA ILE A 30 3.40 2.57 -0.49
C ILE A 30 3.45 1.09 -0.09
N ALA A 31 2.53 0.27 -0.60
CA ALA A 31 2.53 -1.18 -0.37
C ALA A 31 3.80 -1.84 -0.93
N SER A 32 4.23 -1.44 -2.13
CA SER A 32 5.45 -1.98 -2.76
C SER A 32 6.69 -1.64 -1.92
N TYR A 33 6.76 -0.41 -1.41
CA TYR A 33 7.79 -0.01 -0.46
C TYR A 33 7.72 -0.82 0.84
N GLY A 34 6.51 -1.05 1.38
CA GLY A 34 6.31 -1.91 2.55
C GLY A 34 6.83 -3.33 2.36
N ILE A 35 6.62 -3.95 1.19
CA ILE A 35 7.16 -5.28 0.88
C ILE A 35 8.70 -5.24 0.85
N TYR A 36 9.28 -4.22 0.21
CA TYR A 36 10.73 -4.04 0.19
C TYR A 36 11.30 -3.95 1.61
N THR A 37 10.72 -3.09 2.45
CA THR A 37 11.19 -2.90 3.82
C THR A 37 10.97 -4.11 4.71
N PHE A 38 9.88 -4.86 4.48
CA PHE A 38 9.62 -6.12 5.17
C PHE A 38 10.75 -7.15 4.95
N ILE A 39 11.21 -7.26 3.70
CA ILE A 39 12.32 -8.15 3.34
C ILE A 39 13.64 -7.60 3.87
N ALA A 40 13.92 -6.30 3.67
CA ALA A 40 15.18 -5.67 4.09
C ALA A 40 15.42 -5.72 5.60
N ARG A 41 14.35 -5.83 6.41
CA ARG A 41 14.41 -5.93 7.87
C ARG A 41 14.33 -7.37 8.39
N ASP A 42 14.34 -8.37 7.50
CA ASP A 42 14.24 -9.80 7.84
C ASP A 42 13.08 -10.10 8.83
N LEU A 43 11.91 -9.51 8.57
CA LEU A 43 10.76 -9.68 9.46
C LEU A 43 10.08 -11.04 9.31
N LEU A 44 10.23 -11.72 8.16
CA LEU A 44 9.56 -13.00 7.93
C LEU A 44 10.03 -14.11 8.90
N PRO A 45 11.34 -14.37 9.09
CA PRO A 45 11.79 -15.35 10.07
C PRO A 45 11.37 -15.00 11.50
N TYR A 46 11.34 -13.71 11.84
CA TYR A 46 10.90 -13.25 13.15
C TYR A 46 9.41 -13.52 13.40
N LEU A 47 8.54 -13.15 12.45
CA LEU A 47 7.09 -13.36 12.58
C LEU A 47 6.70 -14.84 12.58
N LEU A 48 7.49 -15.69 11.93
CA LEU A 48 7.30 -17.15 11.94
C LEU A 48 7.98 -17.85 13.13
N ASN A 49 8.46 -17.09 14.13
CA ASN A 49 9.16 -17.60 15.31
C ASN A 49 10.38 -18.48 14.98
N GLN A 50 11.00 -18.28 13.82
CA GLN A 50 12.24 -18.98 13.45
C GLN A 50 13.45 -18.39 14.20
N VAL A 51 13.35 -17.13 14.63
CA VAL A 51 14.34 -16.44 15.44
C VAL A 51 13.67 -15.81 16.67
N ASN A 52 14.38 -15.81 17.80
CA ASN A 52 13.81 -15.33 19.08
C ASN A 52 13.76 -13.80 19.22
N PHE A 53 14.53 -13.07 18.39
CA PHE A 53 14.69 -11.62 18.51
C PHE A 53 14.67 -10.95 17.14
N ALA A 54 13.94 -9.85 17.03
CA ALA A 54 14.04 -8.93 15.90
C ALA A 54 15.16 -7.92 16.18
N PHE A 55 16.07 -7.75 15.21
CA PHE A 55 17.13 -6.76 15.30
C PHE A 55 16.61 -5.41 14.82
N PHE A 56 16.48 -4.46 15.75
CA PHE A 56 16.12 -3.08 15.45
C PHE A 56 17.36 -2.20 15.49
N ASN A 57 17.50 -1.32 14.49
CA ASN A 57 18.53 -0.29 14.52
C ASN A 57 18.06 0.88 15.39
N PHE A 58 18.56 0.97 16.62
CA PHE A 58 18.19 2.05 17.54
C PHE A 58 18.79 3.42 17.19
N GLU A 59 19.76 3.48 16.28
CA GLU A 59 20.31 4.75 15.77
C GLU A 59 19.41 5.37 14.69
N GLU A 60 18.44 4.61 14.18
CA GLU A 60 17.50 5.07 13.17
C GLU A 60 16.53 6.12 13.72
N SER A 61 16.15 7.09 12.87
CA SER A 61 15.09 8.03 13.20
C SER A 61 13.77 7.31 13.46
N LYS A 62 13.14 7.61 14.61
CA LYS A 62 11.84 7.05 15.00
C LYS A 62 10.76 7.26 13.93
N ILE A 63 10.77 8.42 13.27
CA ILE A 63 9.78 8.75 12.24
C ILE A 63 9.93 7.82 11.04
N HIS A 64 11.16 7.56 10.62
CA HIS A 64 11.44 6.66 9.50
C HIS A 64 11.01 5.23 9.84
N PHE A 65 11.34 4.75 11.04
CA PHE A 65 10.90 3.45 11.53
C PHE A 65 9.37 3.29 11.53
N TYR A 66 8.62 4.27 12.03
CA TYR A 66 7.16 4.21 12.04
C TYR A 66 6.55 4.28 10.64
N PHE A 67 7.15 5.07 9.74
CA PHE A 67 6.71 5.14 8.35
C PHE A 67 6.89 3.79 7.64
N ASP A 68 8.05 3.16 7.82
CA ASP A 68 8.35 1.83 7.31
C ASP A 68 7.36 0.80 7.82
N PHE A 69 7.09 0.81 9.13
CA PHE A 69 6.13 -0.09 9.75
C PHE A 69 4.71 0.11 9.19
N PHE A 70 4.30 1.37 9.01
CA PHE A 70 3.00 1.68 8.41
C PHE A 70 2.88 1.20 6.96
N ALA A 71 3.94 1.38 6.17
CA ALA A 71 3.99 0.87 4.79
C ALA A 71 3.88 -0.66 4.75
N ILE A 72 4.55 -1.36 5.67
CA ILE A 72 4.44 -2.83 5.82
C ILE A 72 2.99 -3.23 6.13
N LEU A 73 2.32 -2.56 7.07
CA LEU A 73 0.92 -2.86 7.40
C LEU A 73 0.00 -2.72 6.19
N ILE A 74 0.19 -1.66 5.39
CA ILE A 74 -0.56 -1.47 4.14
C ILE A 74 -0.27 -2.61 3.17
N ALA A 75 0.99 -3.00 3.00
CA ALA A 75 1.37 -4.12 2.14
C ALA A 75 0.67 -5.42 2.53
N ILE A 76 0.70 -5.79 3.81
CA ILE A 76 0.01 -6.99 4.33
C ILE A 76 -1.50 -6.91 4.09
N ALA A 77 -2.13 -5.75 4.30
CA ALA A 77 -3.56 -5.57 4.08
C ALA A 77 -3.93 -5.76 2.60
N TYR A 78 -3.14 -5.19 1.68
CA TYR A 78 -3.32 -5.37 0.24
C TYR A 78 -3.12 -6.83 -0.19
N MET A 79 -2.09 -7.49 0.33
CA MET A 79 -1.85 -8.91 0.05
C MET A 79 -3.02 -9.78 0.54
N THR A 80 -3.51 -9.54 1.76
CA THR A 80 -4.67 -10.26 2.30
C THR A 80 -5.90 -10.08 1.40
N LYS A 81 -6.17 -8.85 0.95
CA LYS A 81 -7.28 -8.59 0.03
C LYS A 81 -7.15 -9.37 -1.27
N ILE A 82 -5.95 -9.39 -1.87
CA ILE A 82 -5.69 -10.11 -3.12
C ILE A 82 -5.83 -11.62 -2.92
N ILE A 83 -5.30 -12.16 -1.82
CA ILE A 83 -5.38 -13.59 -1.47
C ILE A 83 -6.84 -14.00 -1.25
N VAL A 84 -7.61 -13.25 -0.45
CA VAL A 84 -9.04 -13.52 -0.24
C VAL A 84 -9.79 -13.50 -1.56
N TRP A 85 -9.52 -12.50 -2.41
CA TRP A 85 -10.15 -12.46 -3.73
C TRP A 85 -9.78 -13.68 -4.58
N ALA A 86 -8.49 -14.04 -4.63
CA ALA A 86 -8.03 -15.21 -5.38
C ALA A 86 -8.65 -16.51 -4.85
N VAL A 87 -8.66 -16.74 -3.54
CA VAL A 87 -9.17 -17.98 -2.93
C VAL A 87 -10.67 -18.14 -3.14
N PHE A 88 -11.46 -17.09 -2.91
CA PHE A 88 -12.92 -17.20 -2.96
C PHE A 88 -13.52 -17.01 -4.36
N PHE A 89 -12.83 -16.30 -5.26
CA PHE A 89 -13.37 -15.96 -6.58
C PHE A 89 -12.63 -16.65 -7.75
N SER A 90 -11.55 -17.40 -7.49
CA SER A 90 -10.89 -18.22 -8.51
C SER A 90 -11.62 -19.55 -8.78
N GLU A 91 -12.65 -19.91 -8.02
CA GLU A 91 -13.45 -21.14 -8.27
C GLU A 91 -14.55 -20.95 -9.33
N LYS A 92 -14.24 -20.26 -10.45
CA LYS A 92 -15.08 -20.24 -11.66
C LYS A 92 -14.26 -20.63 -12.87
#